data_AF-A0A1H6ZJC1-F1
#
_entry.id   AF-A0A1H6ZJC1-F1
#
_cell.length_a   1.000
_cell.length_b   1.000
_cell.length_c   1.000
_cell.angle_alpha   90.00
_cell.angle_beta   90.00
_cell.angle_gamma   90.00
#
_symmetry.space_group_name_H-M   'P 1'
#
loop_
_entity.id
_entity.type
_entity.pdbx_description
1 polymer ?
#
loop_
_entity_poly.entity_id
_entity_poly.type
_entity_poly.pdbx_seq_one_letter_code
_entity_poly.pdbx_strand_id
1 'polypeptide(L)'
;MKRIFLSVVAAVAIFGASFAINHPKPVLVEFTVTAEDAQYYTVSSSPDPDCTTEGEQVCRISTSASPDSQNRILKTQATATGWKPE
;
A
#
# COMPACT_ATOMS: atom_id res chain seq x y z
N MET A 1 48.44 -11.87 -35.00
CA MET A 1 47.59 -12.53 -34.00
C MET A 1 46.25 -11.80 -33.98
N LYS A 2 45.17 -12.48 -34.36
CA LYS A 2 43.84 -11.89 -34.59
C LYS A 2 42.90 -12.44 -33.53
N ARG A 3 42.51 -11.60 -32.57
CA ARG A 3 41.40 -11.90 -31.64
C ARG A 3 40.37 -10.84 -31.90
N ILE A 4 39.27 -11.24 -32.50
CA ILE A 4 38.21 -10.29 -32.74
C ILE A 4 36.84 -10.90 -32.46
N PHE A 5 36.06 -10.05 -31.79
CA PHE A 5 34.64 -10.03 -31.50
C PHE A 5 34.09 -11.00 -30.47
N LEU A 6 33.47 -10.45 -29.43
CA LEU A 6 32.00 -10.37 -29.41
C LEU A 6 31.53 -9.40 -28.30
N SER A 7 30.89 -8.32 -28.74
CA SER A 7 30.08 -7.43 -27.92
C SER A 7 28.92 -8.22 -27.31
N VAL A 8 28.83 -8.27 -25.98
CA VAL A 8 27.60 -8.68 -25.30
C VAL A 8 26.91 -7.42 -24.82
N VAL A 9 26.01 -6.93 -25.66
CA VAL A 9 24.93 -6.02 -25.27
C VAL A 9 24.02 -6.80 -24.33
N ALA A 10 24.13 -6.56 -23.03
CA ALA A 10 23.10 -6.98 -22.10
C ALA A 10 21.96 -5.96 -22.19
N ALA A 11 20.95 -6.32 -22.98
CA ALA A 11 19.74 -5.55 -23.16
C ALA A 11 19.12 -5.20 -21.80
N VAL A 12 18.90 -3.91 -21.57
CA VAL A 12 18.01 -3.41 -20.52
C VAL A 12 16.64 -4.04 -20.79
N ALA A 13 16.26 -5.01 -19.97
CA ALA A 13 14.90 -5.51 -19.93
C ALA A 13 14.02 -4.38 -19.37
N ILE A 14 13.59 -3.49 -20.26
CA ILE A 14 12.40 -2.69 -20.06
C ILE A 14 11.28 -3.72 -19.92
N PHE A 15 10.87 -4.00 -18.68
CA PHE A 15 9.62 -4.70 -18.39
C PHE A 15 8.47 -3.76 -18.77
N GLY A 16 8.28 -3.62 -20.07
CA GLY A 16 7.13 -3.03 -20.73
C GLY A 16 6.43 -4.13 -21.52
N ALA A 17 5.67 -4.95 -20.82
CA ALA A 17 4.71 -5.90 -21.38
C ALA A 17 3.73 -6.21 -20.25
N SER A 18 2.41 -6.06 -20.35
CA SER A 18 1.55 -5.58 -21.41
C SER A 18 0.28 -5.10 -20.70
N PHE A 19 -0.28 -4.00 -21.17
CA PHE A 19 -1.59 -3.46 -20.81
C PHE A 19 -2.69 -4.46 -21.25
N ALA A 20 -2.95 -5.45 -20.41
CA ALA A 20 -4.14 -6.27 -20.45
C ALA A 20 -4.49 -6.64 -19.01
N ILE A 21 -4.91 -5.66 -18.22
CA ILE A 21 -5.37 -5.93 -16.86
C ILE A 21 -6.84 -5.58 -16.89
N ASN A 22 -7.67 -6.57 -17.24
CA ASN A 22 -9.03 -6.73 -16.73
C ASN A 22 -9.10 -5.97 -15.40
N HIS A 23 -9.67 -4.77 -15.30
CA HIS A 23 -9.55 -4.00 -14.06
C HIS A 23 -10.26 -4.81 -12.96
N PRO A 24 -9.57 -5.61 -12.10
CA PRO A 24 -10.27 -6.00 -10.90
C PRO A 24 -10.53 -4.65 -10.24
N LYS A 25 -11.80 -4.34 -9.92
CA LYS A 25 -12.05 -3.22 -9.03
C LYS A 25 -11.07 -3.41 -7.87
N PRO A 26 -10.22 -2.40 -7.56
CA PRO A 26 -9.24 -2.56 -6.50
C PRO A 26 -10.01 -3.06 -5.28
N VAL A 27 -9.69 -4.27 -4.83
CA VAL A 27 -10.35 -4.85 -3.66
C VAL A 27 -9.88 -4.01 -2.50
N LEU A 28 -10.72 -3.06 -2.11
CA LEU A 28 -10.47 -2.20 -0.99
C LEU A 28 -10.60 -3.06 0.28
N VAL A 29 -9.50 -3.17 1.01
CA VAL A 29 -9.45 -3.83 2.29
C VAL A 29 -9.54 -2.75 3.36
N GLU A 30 -10.33 -3.01 4.38
CA GLU A 30 -10.41 -2.15 5.55
C GLU A 30 -9.48 -2.64 6.64
N PHE A 31 -8.77 -1.70 7.25
CA PHE A 31 -7.91 -1.94 8.39
C PHE A 31 -8.27 -1.01 9.53
N THR A 32 -8.08 -1.50 10.74
CA THR A 32 -8.12 -0.68 11.95
C THR A 32 -6.77 -0.01 12.14
N VAL A 33 -6.78 1.29 12.47
CA VAL A 33 -5.56 2.05 12.77
C VAL A 33 -5.31 2.00 14.28
N THR A 34 -4.12 1.55 14.68
CA THR A 34 -3.70 1.44 16.08
C THR A 34 -2.77 2.58 16.50
N ALA A 35 -2.05 3.17 15.56
CA ALA A 35 -1.22 4.36 15.75
C ALA A 35 -1.07 5.10 14.42
N GLU A 36 -0.80 6.40 14.46
CA GLU A 36 -0.44 7.16 13.27
C GLU A 36 0.79 8.04 13.51
N ASP A 37 1.58 8.18 12.45
CA ASP A 37 2.72 9.09 12.39
C ASP A 37 2.54 10.09 11.24
N ALA A 38 3.53 10.97 11.02
CA ALA A 38 3.47 11.98 9.96
C ALA A 38 3.24 11.39 8.55
N GLN A 39 3.68 10.16 8.28
CA GLN A 39 3.65 9.55 6.94
C GLN A 39 2.88 8.23 6.86
N TYR A 40 2.64 7.57 7.99
CA TYR A 40 2.14 6.20 8.02
C TYR A 40 0.95 6.05 8.98
N TYR A 41 0.05 5.13 8.64
CA TYR A 41 -0.88 4.50 9.56
C TYR A 41 -0.31 3.15 9.96
N THR A 42 -0.19 2.90 11.26
CA THR A 42 0.04 1.54 11.78
C THR A 42 -1.31 0.87 11.90
N VAL A 43 -1.43 -0.32 11.32
CA VAL A 43 -2.71 -1.00 11.14
C VAL A 43 -2.77 -2.35 11.83
N SER A 44 -3.98 -2.80 12.11
CA SER A 44 -4.33 -4.14 12.57
C SER A 44 -5.50 -4.69 11.77
N SER A 45 -5.51 -6.00 11.56
CA SER A 45 -6.66 -6.73 11.03
C SER A 45 -7.73 -7.01 12.08
N SER A 46 -7.44 -6.74 13.35
CA SER A 46 -8.41 -6.89 14.44
C SER A 46 -9.34 -5.68 14.45
N PRO A 47 -10.67 -5.89 14.41
CA PRO A 47 -11.63 -4.79 14.52
C PRO A 47 -11.51 -4.11 15.87
N ASP A 48 -11.48 -2.78 15.87
CA ASP A 48 -11.58 -1.95 17.08
C ASP A 48 -13.06 -1.65 17.37
N PRO A 49 -13.63 -2.17 18.47
CA PRO A 49 -15.04 -1.97 18.81
C PRO A 49 -15.35 -0.53 19.21
N ASP A 50 -14.34 0.30 19.51
CA ASP A 50 -14.51 1.69 19.97
C ASP A 50 -14.45 2.70 18.80
N CYS A 51 -14.28 2.21 17.56
CA CYS A 51 -14.27 2.98 16.32
C CYS A 51 -15.70 3.27 15.85
N THR A 52 -16.52 3.89 16.71
CA THR A 52 -17.98 4.00 16.52
C THR A 52 -18.48 5.39 16.11
N THR A 53 -17.68 6.45 16.18
CA THR A 53 -18.16 7.81 15.86
C THR A 53 -17.01 8.80 15.57
N GLU A 54 -17.24 9.74 14.65
CA GLU A 54 -16.25 10.74 14.17
C GLU A 54 -15.52 11.53 15.28
N GLY A 55 -14.22 11.79 15.08
CA GLY A 55 -13.35 12.61 15.95
C GLY A 55 -11.96 12.84 15.35
N GLU A 56 -10.94 13.21 16.14
CA GLU A 56 -9.67 13.77 15.61
C GLU A 56 -8.65 12.71 15.11
N GLN A 57 -8.68 11.48 15.63
CA GLN A 57 -7.74 10.43 15.24
C GLN A 57 -8.36 9.41 14.29
N VAL A 58 -7.64 9.01 13.25
CA VAL A 58 -8.12 7.98 12.32
C VAL A 58 -8.18 6.63 13.04
N CYS A 59 -9.32 5.94 12.97
CA CYS A 59 -9.52 4.60 13.55
C CYS A 59 -9.68 3.51 12.51
N ARG A 60 -10.12 3.85 11.30
CA ARG A 60 -10.23 2.93 10.17
C ARG A 60 -9.76 3.56 8.89
N ILE A 61 -9.10 2.77 8.07
CA ILE A 61 -8.70 3.14 6.72
C ILE A 61 -9.13 2.07 5.72
N SER A 62 -9.40 2.51 4.50
CA SER A 62 -9.62 1.66 3.34
C SER A 62 -8.47 1.85 2.36
N THR A 63 -7.93 0.74 1.85
CA THR A 63 -6.78 0.75 0.95
C THR A 63 -6.69 -0.52 0.11
N SER A 64 -6.07 -0.40 -1.05
CA SER A 64 -5.64 -1.55 -1.87
C SER A 64 -4.17 -1.93 -1.64
N ALA A 65 -3.44 -1.15 -0.82
CA ALA A 65 -2.06 -1.43 -0.46
C ALA A 65 -2.00 -2.50 0.63
N SER A 66 -0.97 -3.36 0.56
CA SER A 66 -0.65 -4.28 1.65
C SER A 66 0.19 -3.57 2.71
N PRO A 67 -0.02 -3.85 4.01
CA PRO A 67 0.87 -3.37 5.06
C PRO A 67 2.31 -3.82 4.82
N ASP A 68 3.29 -3.00 5.22
CA ASP A 68 4.70 -3.38 5.24
C ASP A 68 5.01 -4.40 6.35
N SER A 69 6.27 -4.84 6.46
CA SER A 69 6.70 -5.79 7.49
C SER A 69 6.56 -5.28 8.93
N GLN A 70 6.23 -3.99 9.12
CA GLN A 70 5.97 -3.36 10.40
C GLN A 70 4.47 -3.06 10.60
N ASN A 71 3.59 -3.64 9.77
CA ASN A 71 2.15 -3.39 9.76
C ASN A 71 1.79 -1.92 9.51
N ARG A 72 2.52 -1.25 8.61
CA ARG A 72 2.26 0.15 8.27
C ARG A 72 1.79 0.32 6.84
N ILE A 73 0.95 1.32 6.63
CA ILE A 73 0.46 1.75 5.31
C ILE A 73 0.74 3.25 5.16
N LEU A 74 1.25 3.66 4.01
CA LEU A 74 1.47 5.07 3.72
C LEU A 74 0.13 5.82 3.70
N LYS A 75 0.08 7.00 4.31
CA LYS A 75 -1.12 7.85 4.31
C LYS A 75 -1.60 8.20 2.90
N THR A 76 -0.69 8.29 1.93
CA THR A 76 -1.01 8.55 0.51
C THR A 76 -1.62 7.37 -0.23
N GLN A 77 -1.56 6.17 0.36
CA GLN A 77 -2.09 4.93 -0.23
C GLN A 77 -3.40 4.47 0.42
N ALA A 78 -3.87 5.18 1.43
CA ALA A 78 -5.07 4.83 2.19
C ALA A 78 -6.01 6.02 2.34
N THR A 79 -7.30 5.73 2.46
CA THR A 79 -8.33 6.72 2.74
C THR A 79 -8.88 6.45 4.14
N ALA A 80 -8.89 7.46 5.01
CA ALA A 80 -9.55 7.36 6.31
C ALA A 80 -11.06 7.16 6.11
N THR A 81 -11.61 6.12 6.71
CA THR A 81 -13.04 5.75 6.62
C THR A 81 -13.74 5.76 7.98
N GLY A 82 -13.00 5.90 9.08
CA GLY A 82 -13.55 6.08 10.41
C GLY A 82 -12.56 6.79 11.32
N TRP A 83 -13.09 7.51 12.31
CA TRP A 83 -12.32 8.29 13.29
C TRP A 83 -12.72 7.92 14.72
N LYS A 84 -11.81 8.04 15.68
CA LYS A 84 -12.07 7.79 17.11
C LYS A 84 -12.76 9.01 17.72
N PRO A 85 -13.74 8.82 18.61
CA PRO A 85 -14.25 9.89 19.44
C PRO A 85 -13.16 10.38 20.42
N GLU A 86 -13.19 11.68 20.73
CA GLU A 86 -12.32 12.32 21.74
C GLU A 86 -12.60 11.81 23.17
#